data_AF-A0A1V5PHI9-F1
#
_entry.id   AF-A0A1V5PHI9-F1
#
_cell.length_a   1.000
_cell.length_b   1.000
_cell.length_c   1.000
_cell.angle_alpha   90.00
_cell.angle_beta   90.00
_cell.angle_gamma   90.00
#
_symmetry.space_group_name_H-M   'P 1'
#
loop_
_entity.id
_entity.type
_entity.pdbx_description
1 polymer ?
#
loop_
_entity_poly.entity_id
_entity_poly.type
_entity_poly.pdbx_seq_one_letter_code
_entity_poly.pdbx_strand_id
1 'polypeptide(L)'
;MDLKLDVKIDKDLPVVSFEDGVKLDESTKTVKVFLDDMKFTIVDDNLATVFVGGTEYKVENGRCEIDLLAGDDTQTLEVVATDLAGNSYTFTIEITPQWLENKVIPPGRKISLKSNVAYSFDGGSQWMVDGDNTVYAGGNQFYVKSNMSLTFSKK
;
A
#
# COMPACT_ATOMS: atom_id res chain seq x y z
N MET A 1 30.87 11.18 40.59
CA MET A 1 30.11 11.57 39.40
C MET A 1 28.97 10.59 39.30
N ASP A 2 27.81 10.95 39.86
CA ASP A 2 26.62 10.12 39.80
C ASP A 2 26.09 10.19 38.37
N LEU A 3 26.38 9.15 37.58
CA LEU A 3 25.62 8.87 36.37
C LEU A 3 24.22 8.46 36.83
N LYS A 4 23.32 9.44 36.90
CA LYS A 4 21.88 9.20 36.97
C LYS A 4 21.54 8.47 35.66
N LEU A 5 21.39 7.16 35.74
CA LEU A 5 20.86 6.34 34.65
C LEU A 5 19.45 6.87 34.40
N ASP A 6 19.19 7.48 33.25
CA ASP A 6 17.83 7.91 32.89
C ASP A 6 16.98 6.65 32.77
N VAL A 7 16.17 6.43 33.79
CA VAL A 7 15.27 5.30 33.89
C VAL A 7 14.13 5.56 32.90
N LYS A 8 14.24 4.98 31.70
CA LYS A 8 13.17 4.88 30.71
C LYS A 8 12.27 3.71 31.09
N ILE A 9 11.21 3.97 31.87
CA ILE A 9 10.19 2.94 32.17
C ILE A 9 8.93 3.29 31.42
N ASP A 10 8.91 2.86 30.15
CA ASP A 10 7.73 2.47 29.42
C ASP A 10 7.98 1.03 28.95
N LYS A 11 6.98 0.16 29.07
CA LYS A 11 7.08 -1.25 28.65
C LYS A 11 6.05 -1.59 27.58
N ASP A 12 5.14 -0.66 27.30
CA ASP A 12 4.13 -0.85 26.29
C ASP A 12 4.78 -0.67 24.91
N LEU A 13 4.35 -1.48 23.96
CA LEU A 13 4.79 -1.37 22.58
C LEU A 13 3.81 -0.47 21.84
N PRO A 14 4.29 0.30 20.84
CA PRO A 14 3.39 0.98 19.93
C PRO A 14 2.37 0.03 19.31
N VAL A 15 1.11 0.46 19.28
CA VAL A 15 -0.02 -0.33 18.81
C VAL A 15 -0.51 0.20 17.47
N VAL A 16 -0.68 -0.69 16.49
CA VAL A 16 -1.27 -0.36 15.19
C VAL A 16 -2.75 -0.69 15.15
N SER A 17 -3.54 0.16 14.49
CA SER A 17 -4.94 -0.05 14.16
C SER A 17 -5.16 0.26 12.69
N PHE A 18 -5.78 -0.68 11.97
CA PHE A 18 -6.06 -0.55 10.54
C PHE A 18 -7.54 -0.23 10.30
N GLU A 19 -7.82 0.53 9.25
CA GLU A 19 -9.19 0.78 8.77
C GLU A 19 -9.68 -0.35 7.84
N ASP A 20 -10.95 -0.28 7.43
CA ASP A 20 -11.55 -1.13 6.39
C ASP A 20 -11.43 -2.65 6.60
N GLY A 21 -11.31 -3.09 7.85
CA GLY A 21 -11.24 -4.51 8.21
C GLY A 21 -9.93 -5.19 7.83
N VAL A 22 -8.91 -4.42 7.45
CA VAL A 22 -7.55 -4.90 7.21
C VAL A 22 -6.98 -5.48 8.50
N LYS A 23 -6.24 -6.59 8.39
CA LYS A 23 -5.67 -7.28 9.54
C LYS A 23 -4.21 -7.62 9.29
N LEU A 24 -3.42 -7.48 10.34
CA LEU A 24 -2.06 -8.00 10.40
C LEU A 24 -2.11 -9.52 10.59
N ASP A 25 -1.39 -10.25 9.75
CA ASP A 25 -1.05 -11.63 10.05
C ASP A 25 0.04 -11.63 11.14
N GLU A 26 -0.36 -11.90 12.37
CA GLU A 26 0.54 -11.90 13.53
C GLU A 26 1.68 -12.92 13.42
N SER A 27 1.53 -13.98 12.62
CA SER A 27 2.56 -15.01 12.45
C SER A 27 3.70 -14.55 11.54
N THR A 28 3.38 -13.75 10.52
CA THR A 28 4.34 -13.22 9.53
C THR A 28 4.65 -11.74 9.73
N LYS A 29 3.95 -11.07 10.66
CA LYS A 29 3.96 -9.62 10.83
C LYS A 29 3.78 -8.89 9.50
N THR A 30 2.86 -9.39 8.67
CA THR A 30 2.62 -8.86 7.32
C THR A 30 1.15 -8.55 7.10
N VAL A 31 0.87 -7.40 6.49
CA VAL A 31 -0.43 -7.04 5.93
C VAL A 31 -0.36 -7.23 4.42
N LYS A 32 -1.30 -7.95 3.82
CA LYS A 32 -1.41 -8.10 2.36
C LYS A 32 -2.77 -7.64 1.88
N VAL A 33 -2.83 -6.64 1.01
CA VAL A 33 -4.09 -6.02 0.56
C VAL A 33 -4.09 -5.67 -0.92
N PHE A 34 -5.28 -5.71 -1.51
CA PHE A 34 -5.59 -5.19 -2.85
C PHE A 34 -6.44 -3.91 -2.71
N LEU A 35 -5.79 -2.77 -2.52
CA LEU A 35 -6.43 -1.47 -2.31
C LEU A 35 -5.66 -0.41 -3.10
N ASP A 36 -6.35 0.64 -3.56
CA ASP A 36 -5.69 1.79 -4.20
C ASP A 36 -5.15 2.78 -3.15
N ASP A 37 -5.75 2.82 -1.97
CA ASP A 37 -5.31 3.55 -0.77
C ASP A 37 -5.56 2.73 0.51
N MET A 38 -4.74 2.95 1.53
CA MET A 38 -4.83 2.26 2.82
C MET A 38 -4.53 3.23 3.95
N LYS A 39 -5.40 3.22 4.97
CA LYS A 39 -5.25 4.05 6.16
C LYS A 39 -5.05 3.22 7.42
N PHE A 40 -4.15 3.70 8.26
CA PHE A 40 -3.92 3.10 9.57
C PHE A 40 -3.33 4.12 10.54
N THR A 41 -3.46 3.82 11.82
CA THR A 41 -2.92 4.63 12.90
C THR A 41 -1.98 3.80 13.75
N ILE A 42 -0.86 4.40 14.16
CA ILE A 42 -0.03 3.87 15.25
C ILE A 42 -0.18 4.79 16.47
N VAL A 43 -0.36 4.20 17.64
CA VAL A 43 -0.54 4.92 18.92
C VAL A 43 0.38 4.35 19.98
N ASP A 44 1.00 5.24 20.74
CA ASP A 44 1.74 4.96 21.96
C ASP A 44 1.82 6.26 22.78
N ASP A 45 1.62 6.23 24.10
CA ASP A 45 1.67 7.45 24.93
C ASP A 45 3.01 8.18 24.81
N ASN A 46 4.09 7.44 24.53
CA ASN A 46 5.45 7.94 24.33
C ASN A 46 5.94 7.74 22.88
N LEU A 47 5.04 7.63 21.88
CA LEU A 47 5.43 7.46 20.48
C LEU A 47 6.39 8.58 20.05
N ALA A 48 7.57 8.21 19.54
CA ALA A 48 8.61 9.16 19.15
C ALA A 48 8.71 9.29 17.63
N THR A 49 8.86 8.16 16.93
CA THR A 49 9.08 8.13 15.48
C THR A 49 8.28 7.02 14.82
N VAL A 50 7.88 7.28 13.57
CA VAL A 50 7.25 6.28 12.70
C VAL A 50 7.83 6.43 11.30
N PHE A 51 8.34 5.33 10.75
CA PHE A 51 8.83 5.25 9.38
C PHE A 51 8.01 4.22 8.60
N VAL A 52 7.66 4.54 7.36
CA VAL A 52 7.01 3.62 6.41
C VAL A 52 7.82 3.62 5.12
N GLY A 53 8.40 2.47 4.75
CA GLY A 53 9.29 2.36 3.59
C GLY A 53 10.48 3.31 3.66
N GLY A 54 10.96 3.62 4.86
CA GLY A 54 12.04 4.59 5.10
C GLY A 54 11.63 6.06 5.08
N THR A 55 10.35 6.38 4.82
CA THR A 55 9.82 7.75 4.91
C THR A 55 9.30 8.01 6.32
N GLU A 56 9.72 9.10 6.96
CA GLU A 56 9.24 9.51 8.28
C GLU A 56 7.84 10.12 8.21
N TYR A 57 6.96 9.71 9.13
CA TYR A 57 5.61 10.25 9.29
C TYR A 57 5.52 11.06 10.58
N LYS A 58 4.71 12.12 10.53
CA LYS A 58 4.55 13.05 11.64
C LYS A 58 3.80 12.39 12.80
N VAL A 59 4.43 12.37 13.97
CA VAL A 59 3.81 11.97 15.23
C VAL A 59 3.27 13.21 15.96
N GLU A 60 2.02 13.17 16.40
CA GLU A 60 1.38 14.21 17.20
C GLU A 60 0.69 13.59 18.41
N ASN A 61 1.07 14.02 19.62
CA ASN A 61 0.47 13.56 20.88
C ASN A 61 0.37 12.03 21.00
N GLY A 62 1.46 11.32 20.73
CA GLY A 62 1.49 9.86 20.83
C GLY A 62 0.77 9.12 19.70
N ARG A 63 0.33 9.83 18.65
CA ARG A 63 -0.46 9.29 17.55
C ARG A 63 0.19 9.62 16.22
N CYS A 64 0.18 8.66 15.30
CA CYS A 64 0.61 8.84 13.92
C CYS A 64 -0.46 8.28 12.98
N GLU A 65 -1.02 9.12 12.11
CA GLU A 65 -1.99 8.72 11.08
C GLU A 65 -1.28 8.62 9.74
N ILE A 66 -1.46 7.50 9.06
CA ILE A 66 -0.80 7.19 7.80
C ILE A 66 -1.86 6.95 6.72
N ASP A 67 -1.69 7.65 5.60
CA ASP A 67 -2.44 7.44 4.37
C ASP A 67 -1.45 6.98 3.29
N LEU A 68 -1.60 5.74 2.84
CA LEU A 68 -0.68 5.07 1.93
C LEU A 68 -1.37 4.80 0.60
N LEU A 69 -0.79 5.30 -0.50
CA LEU A 69 -1.27 5.03 -1.84
C LEU A 69 -0.54 3.84 -2.46
N ALA A 70 -1.29 2.98 -3.14
CA ALA A 70 -0.71 1.93 -3.97
C ALA A 70 -0.05 2.54 -5.22
N GLY A 71 1.08 1.94 -5.62
CA GLY A 71 1.79 2.28 -6.85
C GLY A 71 1.15 1.68 -8.11
N ASP A 72 1.97 1.37 -9.11
CA ASP A 72 1.52 0.68 -10.34
C ASP A 72 1.52 -0.86 -10.20
N ASP A 73 2.17 -1.38 -9.16
CA ASP A 73 2.45 -2.79 -8.91
C ASP A 73 2.49 -3.03 -7.39
N THR A 74 2.66 -4.28 -6.97
CA THR A 74 2.83 -4.59 -5.53
C THR A 74 4.04 -3.87 -4.95
N GLN A 75 3.81 -3.12 -3.87
CA GLN A 75 4.84 -2.48 -3.06
C GLN A 75 4.98 -3.20 -1.73
N THR A 76 6.21 -3.49 -1.33
CA THR A 76 6.54 -4.03 -0.02
C THR A 76 7.21 -2.93 0.81
N LEU A 77 6.58 -2.55 1.92
CA LEU A 77 7.01 -1.45 2.78
C LEU A 77 7.17 -1.96 4.22
N GLU A 78 8.35 -1.75 4.79
CA GLU A 78 8.56 -1.96 6.22
C GLU A 78 8.04 -0.75 7.01
N VAL A 79 7.30 -1.01 8.07
CA VAL A 79 6.84 -0.01 9.03
C VAL A 79 7.62 -0.21 10.32
N VAL A 80 8.23 0.86 10.82
CA VAL A 80 8.98 0.87 12.09
C VAL A 80 8.46 2.02 12.95
N ALA A 81 7.89 1.69 14.09
CA ALA A 81 7.46 2.66 15.10
C ALA A 81 8.31 2.49 16.35
N THR A 82 8.81 3.60 16.91
CA THR A 82 9.65 3.57 18.11
C THR A 82 9.19 4.64 19.10
N ASP A 83 9.10 4.26 20.37
CA ASP A 83 8.75 5.18 21.46
C ASP A 83 10.00 5.88 22.05
N LEU A 84 9.79 6.79 23.01
CA LEU A 84 10.88 7.48 23.71
C LEU A 84 11.67 6.56 24.64
N ALA A 85 11.09 5.44 25.09
CA ALA A 85 11.76 4.45 25.93
C ALA A 85 12.70 3.52 25.13
N GLY A 86 12.56 3.49 23.81
CA GLY A 86 13.29 2.63 22.88
C GLY A 86 12.55 1.32 22.53
N ASN A 87 11.29 1.15 22.95
CA ASN A 87 10.47 0.04 22.49
C ASN A 87 10.14 0.26 21.00
N SER A 88 10.26 -0.80 20.20
CA SER A 88 10.06 -0.72 18.75
C SER A 88 9.11 -1.80 18.27
N TYR A 89 8.18 -1.40 17.41
CA TYR A 89 7.22 -2.27 16.76
C TYR A 89 7.43 -2.22 15.24
N THR A 90 7.67 -3.38 14.65
CA THR A 90 7.96 -3.53 13.21
C THR A 90 7.01 -4.51 12.54
N PHE A 91 6.52 -4.14 11.36
CA PHE A 91 5.72 -5.02 10.50
C PHE A 91 5.88 -4.62 9.02
N THR A 92 5.41 -5.48 8.12
CA THR A 92 5.49 -5.27 6.67
C THR A 92 4.11 -5.06 6.07
N ILE A 93 3.99 -4.14 5.11
CA ILE A 93 2.81 -3.95 4.27
C ILE A 93 3.16 -4.37 2.84
N GLU A 94 2.40 -5.30 2.27
CA GLU A 94 2.35 -5.58 0.84
C GLU A 94 1.04 -5.01 0.28
N ILE A 95 1.09 -3.78 -0.26
CA ILE A 95 -0.05 -3.13 -0.90
C ILE A 95 0.02 -3.34 -2.41
N THR A 96 -1.07 -3.82 -3.00
CA THR A 96 -1.21 -4.01 -4.44
C THR A 96 -2.40 -3.20 -4.95
N PRO A 97 -2.29 -2.49 -6.08
CA PRO A 97 -3.44 -1.80 -6.68
C PRO A 97 -4.64 -2.72 -6.86
N GLN A 98 -5.83 -2.24 -6.54
CA GLN A 98 -7.03 -3.07 -6.46
C GLN A 98 -7.33 -3.79 -7.78
N TRP A 99 -7.11 -3.10 -8.90
CA TRP A 99 -7.36 -3.62 -10.24
C TRP A 99 -6.50 -4.86 -10.61
N LEU A 100 -5.36 -5.07 -9.94
CA LEU A 100 -4.51 -6.24 -10.17
C LEU A 100 -5.06 -7.51 -9.54
N GLU A 101 -6.02 -7.42 -8.60
CA GLU A 101 -6.67 -8.57 -7.98
C GLU A 101 -7.38 -9.43 -9.04
N ASN A 102 -8.15 -8.77 -9.91
CA ASN A 102 -8.90 -9.41 -10.99
C ASN A 102 -8.30 -9.13 -12.38
N LYS A 103 -7.25 -8.31 -12.46
CA LYS A 103 -6.55 -7.88 -13.69
C LYS A 103 -7.48 -7.18 -14.68
N VAL A 104 -8.54 -6.55 -14.18
CA VAL A 104 -9.46 -5.75 -14.98
C VAL A 104 -8.90 -4.34 -15.12
N ILE A 105 -8.76 -3.88 -16.36
CA ILE A 105 -8.15 -2.59 -16.64
C ILE A 105 -9.01 -1.44 -16.08
N PRO A 106 -8.44 -0.52 -15.29
CA PRO A 106 -9.09 0.71 -14.87
C PRO A 106 -9.07 1.76 -16.00
N PRO A 107 -10.17 2.51 -16.23
CA PRO A 107 -10.20 3.54 -17.27
C PRO A 107 -9.52 4.83 -16.81
N GLY A 108 -8.98 5.59 -17.76
CA GLY A 108 -8.55 6.98 -17.59
C GLY A 108 -7.23 7.18 -16.86
N ARG A 109 -6.50 6.11 -16.52
CA ARG A 109 -5.16 6.21 -15.93
C ARG A 109 -4.13 5.39 -16.72
N LYS A 110 -2.90 5.87 -16.71
CA LYS A 110 -1.75 5.14 -17.24
C LYS A 110 -1.42 4.02 -16.26
N ILE A 111 -1.28 2.80 -16.77
CA ILE A 111 -0.95 1.62 -15.98
C ILE A 111 0.20 0.86 -16.61
N SER A 112 0.95 0.14 -15.79
CA SER A 112 2.07 -0.70 -16.22
C SER A 112 1.60 -2.16 -16.41
N LEU A 113 1.76 -2.66 -17.63
CA LEU A 113 1.40 -4.02 -18.04
C LEU A 113 2.65 -4.87 -18.21
N LYS A 114 2.57 -6.13 -17.76
CA LYS A 114 3.65 -7.11 -17.85
C LYS A 114 3.38 -8.08 -18.99
N SER A 115 4.42 -8.45 -19.72
CA SER A 115 4.33 -9.50 -20.75
C SER A 115 3.88 -10.83 -20.14
N ASN A 116 3.16 -11.64 -20.92
CA ASN A 116 2.66 -12.96 -20.51
C ASN A 116 1.67 -12.95 -19.34
N VAL A 117 1.08 -11.80 -19.02
CA VAL A 117 -0.04 -11.68 -18.08
C VAL A 117 -1.34 -11.45 -18.87
N ALA A 118 -2.37 -12.23 -18.55
CA ALA A 118 -3.72 -12.02 -19.08
C ALA A 118 -4.39 -10.86 -18.33
N TYR A 119 -4.77 -9.82 -19.06
CA TYR A 119 -5.58 -8.71 -18.57
C TYR A 119 -6.96 -8.75 -19.21
N SER A 120 -7.93 -8.06 -18.64
CA SER A 120 -9.28 -7.99 -19.20
C SER A 120 -9.85 -6.58 -19.19
N PHE A 121 -10.72 -6.32 -20.15
CA PHE A 121 -11.61 -5.17 -20.10
C PHE A 121 -12.85 -5.52 -19.28
N ASP A 122 -13.39 -4.55 -18.55
CA ASP A 122 -14.68 -4.75 -17.89
C ASP A 122 -15.79 -5.00 -18.92
N GLY A 123 -16.85 -5.69 -18.49
CA GLY A 123 -17.97 -6.04 -19.37
C GLY A 123 -18.83 -4.83 -19.74
N GLY A 124 -19.53 -4.93 -20.86
CA GLY A 124 -20.62 -3.99 -21.22
C GLY A 124 -20.17 -2.61 -21.72
N SER A 125 -18.86 -2.37 -21.88
CA SER A 125 -18.30 -1.12 -22.40
C SER A 125 -17.50 -1.35 -23.68
N GLN A 126 -17.30 -0.28 -24.47
CA GLN A 126 -16.29 -0.25 -25.52
C GLN A 126 -15.05 0.46 -25.00
N TRP A 127 -13.88 -0.03 -25.39
CA TRP A 127 -12.59 0.42 -24.87
C TRP A 127 -11.70 0.92 -25.99
N MET A 128 -10.85 1.90 -25.68
CA MET A 128 -9.83 2.45 -26.54
C MET A 128 -8.50 2.54 -25.80
N VAL A 129 -7.41 2.52 -26.57
CA VAL A 129 -6.04 2.71 -26.06
C VAL A 129 -5.54 4.05 -26.57
N ASP A 130 -4.95 4.86 -25.70
CA ASP A 130 -4.37 6.14 -26.12
C ASP A 130 -3.30 5.92 -27.20
N GLY A 131 -3.47 6.58 -28.34
CA GLY A 131 -2.59 6.43 -29.51
C GLY A 131 -3.01 5.33 -30.50
N ASP A 132 -4.12 4.64 -30.24
CA ASP A 132 -4.76 3.68 -31.15
C ASP A 132 -6.19 4.14 -31.52
N ASN A 133 -6.62 3.83 -32.74
CA ASN A 133 -7.99 4.06 -33.23
C ASN A 133 -8.87 2.80 -33.17
N THR A 134 -8.31 1.68 -32.69
CA THR A 134 -9.01 0.42 -32.52
C THR A 134 -10.00 0.50 -31.36
N VAL A 135 -11.23 0.02 -31.59
CA VAL A 135 -12.24 -0.12 -30.53
C VAL A 135 -12.26 -1.58 -30.09
N TYR A 136 -12.03 -1.80 -28.81
CA TYR A 136 -12.04 -3.12 -28.19
C TYR A 136 -13.39 -3.35 -27.50
N ALA A 137 -13.96 -4.54 -27.68
CA ALA A 137 -15.15 -4.93 -26.94
C ALA A 137 -14.77 -5.33 -25.51
N GLY A 138 -15.52 -4.81 -24.53
CA GLY A 138 -15.41 -5.17 -23.12
C GLY A 138 -15.66 -6.65 -22.85
N GLY A 139 -15.18 -7.14 -21.70
CA GLY A 139 -15.27 -8.55 -21.28
C GLY A 139 -14.25 -9.47 -21.94
N ASN A 140 -13.50 -9.00 -22.94
CA ASN A 140 -12.42 -9.79 -23.56
C ASN A 140 -11.13 -9.71 -22.75
N GLN A 141 -10.37 -10.80 -22.79
CA GLN A 141 -8.99 -10.85 -22.31
C GLN A 141 -8.00 -10.48 -23.40
N PHE A 142 -6.86 -9.91 -23.00
CA PHE A 142 -5.75 -9.59 -23.88
C PHE A 142 -4.40 -9.76 -23.18
N TYR A 143 -3.34 -9.74 -24.00
CA TYR A 143 -1.96 -9.87 -23.56
C TYR A 143 -1.11 -8.77 -24.22
N VAL A 144 -0.04 -8.36 -23.54
CA VAL A 144 0.97 -7.47 -24.12
C VAL A 144 2.23 -8.26 -24.49
N LYS A 145 2.86 -7.87 -25.61
CA LYS A 145 4.05 -8.53 -26.14
C LYS A 145 5.30 -8.33 -25.27
N SER A 146 5.41 -7.16 -24.66
CA SER A 146 6.51 -6.76 -23.77
C SER A 146 5.95 -5.91 -22.65
N ASN A 147 6.73 -5.74 -21.58
CA ASN A 147 6.37 -4.79 -20.53
C ASN A 147 6.18 -3.40 -21.15
N MET A 148 5.05 -2.77 -20.87
CA MET A 148 4.70 -1.46 -21.44
C MET A 148 3.71 -0.74 -20.53
N SER A 149 3.63 0.58 -20.66
CA SER A 149 2.62 1.36 -19.96
C SER A 149 1.65 1.99 -20.95
N LEU A 150 0.36 1.81 -20.71
CA LEU A 150 -0.72 2.27 -21.58
C LEU A 150 -1.80 2.97 -20.75
N THR A 151 -2.51 3.89 -21.39
CA THR A 151 -3.76 4.45 -20.86
C THR A 151 -4.91 3.87 -21.67
N PHE A 152 -5.91 3.37 -20.97
CA PHE A 152 -7.13 2.84 -21.57
C PHE A 152 -8.29 3.74 -21.19
N SER A 153 -9.19 3.99 -22.12
CA SER A 153 -10.39 4.79 -21.88
C SER A 153 -11.62 4.02 -22.35
N LYS A 154 -12.74 4.28 -21.67
CA LYS A 154 -14.05 3.85 -22.18
C LYS A 154 -14.48 4.83 -23.27
N LYS A 155 -15.05 4.29 -24.34
CA LYS A 155 -15.65 5.05 -25.43
C LYS A 155 -17.07 5.47 -25.10
#